data_AF-A0A0D0A153-F1
#
_entry.id   AF-A0A0D0A153-F1
#
_cell.length_a   1.000
_cell.length_b   1.000
_cell.length_c   1.000
_cell.angle_alpha   90.00
_cell.angle_beta   90.00
_cell.angle_gamma   90.00
#
_symmetry.space_group_name_H-M   'P 1'
#
loop_
_entity.id
_entity.type
_entity.pdbx_description
1 polymer ?
#
loop_
_entity_poly.entity_id
_entity_poly.type
_entity_poly.pdbx_seq_one_letter_code
_entity_poly.pdbx_strand_id
1 'polypeptide(L)'
;QKLTKNDGRPRAQDYNDVTQEFMATVIREYRARLCTQAPMPDHVQETALLSASWARGCQVTSVNLARSPQLVKLVTIRGSQIRGQLKTKLRPLVEAVYGFHSSQSKSAIKKNRALAEELKEGMNFAFKHMAAQEDGWRGFLKAPLIQKIMNMMWFANKHDDGVMFPDHFKPFPHPALALVLTSIECCIDEWATGTRMDVAFTIQEYRGMFESHLNCLREFEEATKQYGVLSGICNKIYEAGRFVATFVHLSLELTATCP
;
A
#
# COMPACT_ATOMS: atom_id res chain seq x y z
N GLN A 1 -1.06 3.59 -31.72
CA GLN A 1 -0.27 4.68 -32.36
C GLN A 1 -0.43 5.96 -31.53
N LYS A 2 0.64 6.77 -31.34
CA LYS A 2 0.56 8.04 -30.61
C LYS A 2 -0.18 9.06 -31.47
N LEU A 3 -1.22 9.69 -30.93
CA LEU A 3 -2.10 10.63 -31.63
C LEU A 3 -1.53 12.05 -31.67
N THR A 4 -0.75 12.45 -30.65
CA THR A 4 -0.16 13.80 -30.56
C THR A 4 1.32 13.75 -30.14
N LYS A 5 2.16 14.56 -30.79
CA LYS A 5 3.57 14.76 -30.38
C LYS A 5 3.63 15.93 -29.39
N ASN A 6 3.57 15.62 -28.11
CA ASN A 6 3.91 16.56 -27.03
C ASN A 6 5.19 16.10 -26.30
N ASP A 7 6.05 17.06 -25.95
CA ASP A 7 7.31 16.87 -25.21
C ASP A 7 7.13 16.75 -23.68
N GLY A 8 5.88 16.82 -23.20
CA GLY A 8 5.52 16.66 -21.80
C GLY A 8 5.53 15.21 -21.29
N ARG A 9 5.21 15.03 -20.00
CA ARG A 9 5.04 13.70 -19.39
C ARG A 9 4.01 12.89 -20.19
N PRO A 10 4.33 11.65 -20.64
CA PRO A 10 3.40 10.84 -21.42
C PRO A 10 2.08 10.63 -20.67
N ARG A 11 0.95 10.71 -21.39
CA ARG A 11 -0.39 10.41 -20.89
C ARG A 11 -1.05 9.32 -21.72
N ALA A 12 -1.92 8.51 -21.10
CA ALA A 12 -2.66 7.47 -21.82
C ALA A 12 -3.51 8.05 -22.98
N GLN A 13 -4.08 9.23 -22.78
CA GLN A 13 -4.89 9.96 -23.78
C GLN A 13 -4.11 10.35 -25.04
N ASP A 14 -2.77 10.30 -25.02
CA ASP A 14 -1.94 10.60 -26.19
C ASP A 14 -1.94 9.45 -27.21
N TYR A 15 -2.68 8.36 -26.99
CA TYR A 15 -2.65 7.13 -27.81
C TYR A 15 -4.06 6.71 -28.27
N ASN A 16 -4.14 5.92 -29.35
CA ASN A 16 -5.42 5.35 -29.82
C ASN A 16 -6.05 4.40 -28.80
N ASP A 17 -7.36 4.17 -28.93
CA ASP A 17 -8.16 3.40 -27.95
C ASP A 17 -7.61 2.00 -27.69
N VAL A 18 -7.16 1.31 -28.74
CA VAL A 18 -6.50 -0.01 -28.62
C VAL A 18 -5.26 0.04 -27.73
N THR A 19 -4.43 1.08 -27.88
CA THR A 19 -3.25 1.28 -27.02
C THR A 19 -3.68 1.65 -25.59
N GLN A 20 -4.73 2.46 -25.43
CA GLN A 20 -5.22 2.84 -24.11
C GLN A 20 -5.73 1.63 -23.31
N GLU A 21 -6.53 0.76 -23.94
CA GLU A 21 -7.05 -0.46 -23.33
C GLU A 21 -5.92 -1.44 -22.96
N PHE A 22 -4.97 -1.64 -23.89
CA PHE A 22 -3.76 -2.43 -23.63
C PHE A 22 -3.00 -1.88 -22.41
N MET A 23 -2.73 -0.58 -22.39
CA MET A 23 -1.97 0.04 -21.31
C MET A 23 -2.73 0.03 -19.99
N ALA A 24 -4.05 0.18 -19.99
CA ALA A 24 -4.87 0.05 -18.80
C ALA A 24 -4.74 -1.34 -18.18
N THR A 25 -4.78 -2.39 -19.01
CA THR A 25 -4.61 -3.78 -18.58
C THR A 25 -3.21 -4.01 -17.98
N VAL A 26 -2.15 -3.60 -18.69
CA VAL A 26 -0.76 -3.74 -18.22
C VAL A 26 -0.54 -2.97 -16.92
N ILE A 27 -1.04 -1.74 -16.81
CA ILE A 27 -0.89 -0.91 -15.62
C ILE A 27 -1.55 -1.55 -14.41
N ARG A 28 -2.77 -2.08 -14.57
CA ARG A 28 -3.49 -2.75 -13.48
C ARG A 28 -2.77 -4.02 -13.01
N GLU A 29 -2.37 -4.88 -13.94
CA GLU A 29 -1.61 -6.09 -13.63
C GLU A 29 -0.27 -5.75 -12.94
N TYR A 30 0.45 -4.75 -13.46
CA TYR A 30 1.71 -4.31 -12.87
C TYR A 30 1.54 -3.77 -11.47
N ARG A 31 0.51 -2.94 -11.23
CA ARG A 31 0.21 -2.43 -9.89
C ARG A 31 -0.06 -3.56 -8.89
N ALA A 32 -0.89 -4.53 -9.28
CA ALA A 32 -1.19 -5.69 -8.44
C ALA A 32 0.11 -6.43 -8.09
N ARG A 33 0.87 -6.87 -9.10
CA ARG A 33 2.14 -7.59 -8.88
C ARG A 33 3.15 -6.79 -8.07
N LEU A 34 3.26 -5.50 -8.32
CA LEU A 34 4.18 -4.63 -7.58
C LEU A 34 3.82 -4.60 -6.10
N CYS A 35 2.53 -4.43 -5.75
CA CYS A 35 2.09 -4.42 -4.35
C CYS A 35 2.29 -5.78 -3.68
N THR A 36 2.05 -6.88 -4.39
CA THR A 36 1.97 -8.22 -3.77
C THR A 36 3.28 -9.00 -3.82
N GLN A 37 4.23 -8.61 -4.67
CA GLN A 37 5.49 -9.33 -4.90
C GLN A 37 6.73 -8.51 -4.51
N ALA A 38 6.85 -7.27 -4.99
CA ALA A 38 8.02 -6.42 -4.70
C ALA A 38 7.68 -4.92 -4.68
N PRO A 39 7.11 -4.40 -3.57
CA PRO A 39 6.72 -2.98 -3.44
C PRO A 39 7.85 -1.94 -3.55
N MET A 40 9.07 -2.37 -3.21
CA MET A 40 10.29 -1.56 -3.26
C MET A 40 11.34 -2.20 -4.17
N PRO A 41 11.00 -2.43 -5.46
CA PRO A 41 11.76 -3.31 -6.32
C PRO A 41 13.14 -2.73 -6.63
N ASP A 42 14.14 -3.59 -6.78
CA ASP A 42 15.36 -3.25 -7.53
C ASP A 42 15.10 -3.25 -9.04
N HIS A 43 16.13 -2.92 -9.82
CA HIS A 43 16.01 -2.84 -11.28
C HIS A 43 15.64 -4.20 -11.91
N VAL A 44 16.15 -5.31 -11.36
CA VAL A 44 15.89 -6.66 -11.86
C VAL A 44 14.43 -7.04 -11.59
N GLN A 45 13.97 -6.82 -10.37
CA GLN A 45 12.58 -7.05 -9.97
C GLN A 45 11.61 -6.18 -10.76
N GLU A 46 11.90 -4.89 -10.94
CA GLU A 46 11.06 -3.98 -11.73
C GLU A 46 10.93 -4.45 -13.20
N THR A 47 12.04 -4.88 -13.79
CA THR A 47 12.08 -5.41 -15.16
C THR A 47 11.28 -6.71 -15.30
N ALA A 48 11.39 -7.61 -14.32
CA ALA A 48 10.64 -8.87 -14.30
C ALA A 48 9.13 -8.62 -14.17
N LEU A 49 8.72 -7.76 -13.22
CA LEU A 49 7.33 -7.38 -13.00
C LEU A 49 6.72 -6.71 -14.24
N LEU A 50 7.45 -5.75 -14.84
CA LEU A 50 7.05 -5.11 -16.08
C LEU A 50 6.86 -6.15 -17.19
N SER A 51 7.79 -7.11 -17.30
CA SER A 51 7.75 -8.12 -18.34
C SER A 51 6.56 -9.06 -18.23
N ALA A 52 6.29 -9.55 -17.02
CA ALA A 52 5.14 -10.39 -16.75
C ALA A 52 3.81 -9.65 -16.99
N SER A 53 3.75 -8.38 -16.58
CA SER A 53 2.54 -7.54 -16.75
C SER A 53 2.27 -7.24 -18.22
N TRP A 54 3.33 -7.00 -19.01
CA TRP A 54 3.22 -6.79 -20.44
C TRP A 54 2.73 -8.05 -21.17
N ALA A 55 3.28 -9.22 -20.80
CA ALA A 55 2.86 -10.50 -21.37
C ALA A 55 1.38 -10.78 -21.08
N ARG A 56 0.91 -10.50 -19.86
CA ARG A 56 -0.52 -10.57 -19.51
C ARG A 56 -1.36 -9.60 -20.36
N GLY A 57 -0.89 -8.37 -20.55
CA GLY A 57 -1.54 -7.41 -21.44
C GLY A 57 -1.71 -7.93 -22.87
N CYS A 58 -0.65 -8.51 -23.44
CA CYS A 58 -0.70 -9.14 -24.76
C CYS A 58 -1.70 -10.30 -24.81
N GLN A 59 -1.74 -11.14 -23.77
CA GLN A 59 -2.65 -12.27 -23.69
C GLN A 59 -4.12 -11.82 -23.61
N VAL A 60 -4.43 -10.85 -22.75
CA VAL A 60 -5.83 -10.44 -22.47
C VAL A 60 -6.42 -9.65 -23.63
N THR A 61 -5.64 -8.76 -24.23
CA THR A 61 -6.14 -7.88 -25.31
C THR A 61 -5.91 -8.44 -26.71
N SER A 62 -5.18 -9.55 -26.84
CA SER A 62 -4.70 -10.07 -28.13
C SER A 62 -3.88 -9.07 -28.97
N VAL A 63 -3.36 -8.01 -28.34
CA VAL A 63 -2.55 -6.98 -28.99
C VAL A 63 -1.08 -7.20 -28.65
N ASN A 64 -0.24 -7.29 -29.68
CA ASN A 64 1.21 -7.33 -29.50
C ASN A 64 1.81 -5.92 -29.66
N LEU A 65 1.82 -5.15 -28.57
CA LEU A 65 2.37 -3.80 -28.57
C LEU A 65 3.86 -3.81 -28.20
N ALA A 66 4.69 -3.23 -29.07
CA ALA A 66 6.12 -3.06 -28.80
C ALA A 66 6.36 -2.13 -27.58
N ARG A 67 7.31 -2.50 -26.73
CA ARG A 67 7.72 -1.66 -25.58
C ARG A 67 8.51 -0.47 -26.09
N SER A 68 7.96 0.74 -25.90
CA SER A 68 8.71 1.98 -26.05
C SER A 68 9.08 2.56 -24.69
N PRO A 69 10.16 3.35 -24.57
CA PRO A 69 10.55 3.97 -23.31
C PRO A 69 9.42 4.79 -22.65
N GLN A 70 8.59 5.46 -23.45
CA GLN A 70 7.46 6.26 -22.96
C GLN A 70 6.38 5.37 -22.33
N LEU A 71 6.02 4.25 -22.96
CA LEU A 71 5.02 3.34 -22.42
C LEU A 71 5.54 2.59 -21.19
N VAL A 72 6.81 2.20 -21.19
CA VAL A 72 7.46 1.62 -20.00
C VAL A 72 7.38 2.59 -18.83
N LYS A 73 7.70 3.88 -19.06
CA LYS A 73 7.60 4.92 -18.03
C LYS A 73 6.18 5.12 -17.50
N LEU A 74 5.14 4.93 -18.31
CA LEU A 74 3.73 5.01 -17.86
C LEU A 74 3.40 3.92 -16.82
N VAL A 75 4.03 2.75 -16.96
CA VAL A 75 3.86 1.59 -16.07
C VAL A 75 4.71 1.74 -14.82
N THR A 76 6.02 1.98 -14.96
CA THR A 76 6.94 1.98 -13.80
C THR A 76 6.67 3.15 -12.84
N ILE A 77 6.16 4.28 -13.33
CA ILE A 77 5.78 5.40 -12.46
C ILE A 77 4.67 5.07 -11.46
N ARG A 78 3.96 3.94 -11.62
CA ARG A 78 2.97 3.48 -10.66
C ARG A 78 3.57 3.17 -9.29
N GLY A 79 4.84 2.77 -9.21
CA GLY A 79 5.48 2.43 -7.94
C GLY A 79 5.58 3.62 -6.99
N SER A 80 6.08 4.76 -7.46
CA SER A 80 6.12 5.99 -6.64
C SER A 80 4.73 6.51 -6.31
N GLN A 81 3.75 6.34 -7.21
CA GLN A 81 2.38 6.74 -6.95
C GLN A 81 1.69 5.89 -5.87
N ILE A 82 1.90 4.58 -5.86
CA ILE A 82 1.36 3.68 -4.82
C ILE A 82 1.87 4.13 -3.45
N ARG A 83 3.18 4.34 -3.32
CA ARG A 83 3.80 4.81 -2.07
C ARG A 83 3.28 6.18 -1.66
N GLY A 84 3.22 7.13 -2.59
CA GLY A 84 2.67 8.47 -2.33
C GLY A 84 1.20 8.40 -1.86
N GLN A 85 0.37 7.59 -2.52
CA GLN A 85 -1.04 7.42 -2.16
C GLN A 85 -1.22 6.80 -0.78
N LEU A 86 -0.43 5.77 -0.44
CA LEU A 86 -0.41 5.17 0.90
C LEU A 86 -0.08 6.21 1.96
N LYS A 87 1.02 6.94 1.77
CA LYS A 87 1.45 7.99 2.70
C LYS A 87 0.38 9.06 2.90
N THR A 88 -0.20 9.57 1.81
CA THR A 88 -1.27 10.58 1.87
C THR A 88 -2.48 10.08 2.67
N LYS A 89 -2.89 8.83 2.49
CA LYS A 89 -4.02 8.22 3.22
C LYS A 89 -3.66 7.93 4.69
N LEU A 90 -2.42 7.58 4.99
CA LEU A 90 -1.97 7.20 6.33
C LEU A 90 -1.75 8.38 7.26
N ARG A 91 -1.22 9.50 6.78
CA ARG A 91 -0.97 10.70 7.59
C ARG A 91 -2.11 11.07 8.56
N PRO A 92 -3.35 11.30 8.10
CA PRO A 92 -4.44 11.63 9.02
C PRO A 92 -4.82 10.48 9.95
N LEU A 93 -4.60 9.22 9.55
CA LEU A 93 -4.86 8.06 10.41
C LEU A 93 -3.83 7.94 11.53
N VAL A 94 -2.54 8.11 11.21
CA VAL A 94 -1.44 8.09 12.19
C VAL A 94 -1.61 9.22 13.18
N GLU A 95 -1.93 10.43 12.70
CA GLU A 95 -2.19 11.59 13.56
C GLU A 95 -3.35 11.32 14.54
N ALA A 96 -4.49 10.87 14.02
CA ALA A 96 -5.69 10.64 14.83
C ALA A 96 -5.59 9.43 15.78
N VAL A 97 -4.98 8.32 15.34
CA VAL A 97 -4.94 7.08 16.12
C VAL A 97 -3.93 7.16 17.26
N TYR A 98 -2.78 7.82 17.04
CA TYR A 98 -1.76 7.95 18.07
C TYR A 98 -1.82 9.25 18.85
N GLY A 99 -2.59 10.23 18.39
CA GLY A 99 -2.76 11.50 19.10
C GLY A 99 -1.61 12.48 18.88
N PHE A 100 -0.91 12.37 17.74
CA PHE A 100 -0.05 13.48 17.31
C PHE A 100 -0.91 14.70 17.06
N HIS A 101 -0.41 15.88 17.43
CA HIS A 101 -1.07 17.12 17.08
C HIS A 101 -0.05 18.24 16.85
N SER A 102 -0.35 19.11 15.89
CA SER A 102 0.51 20.25 15.59
C SER A 102 0.37 21.33 16.67
N SER A 103 1.47 21.69 17.32
CA SER A 103 1.52 22.78 18.31
C SER A 103 2.93 23.35 18.37
N GLN A 104 3.04 24.66 18.60
CA GLN A 104 4.33 25.33 18.81
C GLN A 104 4.80 25.25 20.28
N SER A 105 3.99 24.69 21.18
CA SER A 105 4.36 24.60 22.59
C SER A 105 5.49 23.60 22.81
N LYS A 106 6.47 23.96 23.65
CA LYS A 106 7.60 23.08 23.99
C LYS A 106 7.14 21.74 24.57
N SER A 107 6.05 21.73 25.34
CA SER A 107 5.47 20.51 25.91
C SER A 107 4.91 19.57 24.83
N ALA A 108 4.12 20.09 23.88
CA ALA A 108 3.57 19.27 22.79
C ALA A 108 4.68 18.73 21.87
N ILE A 109 5.66 19.57 21.54
CA ILE A 109 6.83 19.15 20.75
C ILE A 109 7.56 18.00 21.45
N LYS A 110 7.82 18.11 22.76
CA LYS A 110 8.47 17.05 23.54
C LYS A 110 7.63 15.76 23.56
N LYS A 111 6.31 15.88 23.74
CA LYS A 111 5.38 14.74 23.73
C LYS A 111 5.36 14.02 22.38
N ASN A 112 5.26 14.76 21.28
CA ASN A 112 5.28 14.20 19.93
C ASN A 112 6.59 13.43 19.64
N ARG A 113 7.75 13.97 20.06
CA ARG A 113 9.04 13.25 19.89
C ARG A 113 9.06 11.94 20.65
N ALA A 114 8.72 11.99 21.94
CA ALA A 114 8.70 10.81 22.80
C ALA A 114 7.73 9.75 22.25
N LEU A 115 6.55 10.17 21.78
CA LEU A 115 5.57 9.29 21.15
C LEU A 115 6.09 8.67 19.86
N ALA A 116 6.78 9.44 19.00
CA ALA A 116 7.36 8.91 17.76
C ALA A 116 8.45 7.87 18.04
N GLU A 117 9.30 8.11 19.03
CA GLU A 117 10.32 7.16 19.49
C GLU A 117 9.68 5.88 20.06
N GLU A 118 8.72 6.03 20.99
CA GLU A 118 7.99 4.92 21.61
C GLU A 118 7.29 4.05 20.57
N LEU A 119 6.51 4.66 19.67
CA LEU A 119 5.76 3.91 18.65
C LEU A 119 6.67 3.06 17.76
N LYS A 120 7.88 3.54 17.46
CA LYS A 120 8.85 2.84 16.61
C LYS A 120 9.58 1.73 17.36
N GLU A 121 9.78 1.88 18.65
CA GLU A 121 10.41 0.85 19.48
C GLU A 121 9.63 -0.46 19.40
N GLY A 122 10.30 -1.54 19.00
CA GLY A 122 9.69 -2.86 18.83
C GLY A 122 8.49 -2.90 17.88
N MET A 123 8.37 -1.94 16.94
CA MET A 123 7.21 -1.78 16.05
C MET A 123 5.90 -1.55 16.78
N ASN A 124 5.89 -0.82 17.89
CA ASN A 124 4.73 -0.85 18.78
C ASN A 124 3.47 -0.11 18.31
N PHE A 125 3.64 0.67 17.24
CA PHE A 125 2.60 1.08 16.28
C PHE A 125 1.79 -0.08 15.66
N ALA A 126 2.31 -1.30 15.60
CA ALA A 126 1.63 -2.44 14.97
C ALA A 126 0.72 -3.21 15.93
N PHE A 127 0.79 -2.95 17.23
CA PHE A 127 0.04 -3.67 18.25
C PHE A 127 -1.31 -3.01 18.57
N LYS A 128 -2.30 -3.82 18.96
CA LYS A 128 -3.59 -3.31 19.47
C LYS A 128 -3.43 -2.69 20.86
N HIS A 129 -2.62 -3.29 21.70
CA HIS A 129 -2.30 -2.84 23.06
C HIS A 129 -0.77 -2.79 23.22
N MET A 130 -0.26 -1.61 23.55
CA MET A 130 1.17 -1.31 23.72
C MET A 130 1.64 -1.60 25.16
N ALA A 131 2.95 -1.79 25.34
CA ALA A 131 3.58 -2.20 26.59
C ALA A 131 3.26 -1.33 27.80
N ALA A 132 3.04 -0.02 27.58
CA ALA A 132 2.73 0.95 28.62
C ALA A 132 1.35 0.72 29.28
N GLN A 133 0.53 -0.18 28.73
CA GLN A 133 -0.73 -0.62 29.33
C GLN A 133 -0.48 -1.87 30.20
N GLU A 134 -1.16 -1.97 31.36
CA GLU A 134 -0.91 -2.92 32.48
C GLU A 134 -0.76 -4.41 32.10
N ASP A 135 -1.18 -4.81 30.90
CA ASP A 135 -1.22 -6.19 30.43
C ASP A 135 -0.14 -6.58 29.40
N GLY A 136 0.82 -5.68 29.13
CA GLY A 136 1.87 -5.90 28.14
C GLY A 136 1.40 -5.94 26.69
N TRP A 137 2.28 -6.39 25.80
CA TRP A 137 2.10 -6.33 24.34
C TRP A 137 1.06 -7.35 23.87
N ARG A 138 -0.06 -6.88 23.30
CA ARG A 138 -1.09 -7.78 22.74
C ARG A 138 -1.61 -7.34 21.38
N GLY A 139 -1.87 -8.34 20.55
CA GLY A 139 -2.48 -8.14 19.24
C GLY A 139 -1.53 -7.50 18.22
N PHE A 140 -0.37 -8.13 17.99
CA PHE A 140 0.50 -7.78 16.87
C PHE A 140 -0.28 -7.79 15.55
N LEU A 141 -0.04 -6.79 14.70
CA LEU A 141 -0.73 -6.53 13.43
C LEU A 141 -2.23 -6.25 13.55
N LYS A 142 -2.73 -5.97 14.76
CA LYS A 142 -4.15 -5.65 15.02
C LYS A 142 -4.38 -4.18 15.40
N ALA A 143 -3.40 -3.32 15.20
CA ALA A 143 -3.60 -1.87 15.31
C ALA A 143 -4.74 -1.43 14.35
N PRO A 144 -5.77 -0.69 14.82
CA PRO A 144 -6.96 -0.40 14.02
C PRO A 144 -6.69 0.28 12.67
N LEU A 145 -5.63 1.10 12.59
CA LEU A 145 -5.27 1.78 11.34
C LEU A 145 -4.83 0.80 10.24
N ILE A 146 -4.32 -0.39 10.57
CA ILE A 146 -3.81 -1.37 9.59
C ILE A 146 -4.97 -1.83 8.71
N GLN A 147 -6.06 -2.32 9.29
CA GLN A 147 -7.24 -2.70 8.49
C GLN A 147 -7.83 -1.49 7.75
N LYS A 148 -7.86 -0.33 8.40
CA LYS A 148 -8.44 0.89 7.81
C LYS A 148 -7.70 1.33 6.55
N ILE A 149 -6.36 1.35 6.57
CA ILE A 149 -5.57 1.70 5.38
C ILE A 149 -5.71 0.64 4.29
N MET A 150 -5.78 -0.65 4.64
CA MET A 150 -5.99 -1.74 3.68
C MET A 150 -7.29 -1.52 2.91
N ASN A 151 -8.37 -1.26 3.65
CA ASN A 151 -9.68 -0.98 3.08
C ASN A 151 -9.64 0.25 2.17
N MET A 152 -9.04 1.35 2.64
CA MET A 152 -8.93 2.57 1.84
C MET A 152 -8.08 2.40 0.58
N MET A 153 -7.05 1.54 0.60
CA MET A 153 -6.08 1.43 -0.49
C MET A 153 -6.44 0.38 -1.54
N TRP A 154 -6.95 -0.78 -1.14
CA TRP A 154 -7.15 -1.93 -2.03
C TRP A 154 -8.59 -2.47 -2.05
N PHE A 155 -9.49 -1.97 -1.18
CA PHE A 155 -10.86 -2.50 -1.04
C PHE A 155 -11.92 -1.42 -0.81
N ALA A 156 -11.72 -0.20 -1.30
CA ALA A 156 -12.69 0.88 -1.11
C ALA A 156 -13.90 0.72 -2.04
N ASN A 157 -13.71 0.08 -3.20
CA ASN A 157 -14.78 -0.19 -4.17
C ASN A 157 -14.51 -1.47 -4.98
N LYS A 158 -15.51 -1.92 -5.76
CA LYS A 158 -15.47 -3.14 -6.58
C LYS A 158 -14.44 -3.12 -7.73
N HIS A 159 -13.79 -2.00 -8.00
CA HIS A 159 -12.80 -1.88 -9.06
C HIS A 159 -11.36 -1.77 -8.54
N ASP A 160 -11.17 -1.71 -7.21
CA ASP A 160 -9.85 -1.66 -6.60
C ASP A 160 -9.07 -2.96 -6.77
N ASP A 161 -7.74 -2.86 -6.68
CA ASP A 161 -6.82 -3.94 -7.01
C ASP A 161 -7.05 -5.19 -6.14
N GLY A 162 -7.36 -5.03 -4.84
CA GLY A 162 -7.62 -6.15 -3.93
C GLY A 162 -8.92 -6.90 -4.24
N VAL A 163 -9.85 -6.27 -4.95
CA VAL A 163 -11.09 -6.89 -5.43
C VAL A 163 -10.88 -7.57 -6.77
N MET A 164 -10.23 -6.88 -7.69
CA MET A 164 -10.15 -7.30 -9.09
C MET A 164 -9.07 -8.37 -9.33
N PHE A 165 -8.12 -8.53 -8.41
CA PHE A 165 -7.01 -9.47 -8.50
C PHE A 165 -6.96 -10.42 -7.28
N PRO A 166 -8.00 -11.24 -7.04
CA PRO A 166 -8.04 -12.14 -5.91
C PRO A 166 -6.84 -13.11 -5.87
N ASP A 167 -6.37 -13.59 -7.03
CA ASP A 167 -5.21 -14.48 -7.16
C ASP A 167 -3.91 -13.86 -6.62
N HIS A 168 -3.82 -12.53 -6.59
CA HIS A 168 -2.67 -11.81 -6.06
C HIS A 168 -2.84 -11.42 -4.59
N PHE A 169 -4.09 -11.19 -4.15
CA PHE A 169 -4.39 -10.60 -2.85
C PHE A 169 -4.99 -11.56 -1.81
N LYS A 170 -5.29 -12.83 -2.17
CA LYS A 170 -5.86 -13.83 -1.25
C LYS A 170 -4.87 -14.98 -0.99
N PRO A 171 -4.49 -15.24 0.29
CA PRO A 171 -4.65 -14.36 1.46
C PRO A 171 -3.91 -13.05 1.28
N PHE A 172 -4.15 -12.05 2.15
CA PHE A 172 -3.50 -10.75 2.01
C PHE A 172 -1.96 -10.90 2.01
N PRO A 173 -1.24 -10.34 1.03
CA PRO A 173 0.14 -10.73 0.78
C PRO A 173 1.13 -10.06 1.74
N HIS A 174 2.11 -10.82 2.22
CA HIS A 174 3.12 -10.33 3.17
C HIS A 174 3.89 -9.10 2.64
N PRO A 175 4.29 -9.01 1.36
CA PRO A 175 4.93 -7.81 0.85
C PRO A 175 4.05 -6.56 0.94
N ALA A 176 2.74 -6.68 0.67
CA ALA A 176 1.83 -5.54 0.80
C ALA A 176 1.65 -5.13 2.27
N LEU A 177 1.61 -6.11 3.19
CA LEU A 177 1.51 -5.84 4.63
C LEU A 177 2.80 -5.16 5.14
N ALA A 178 3.98 -5.65 4.76
CA ALA A 178 5.25 -5.02 5.07
C ALA A 178 5.32 -3.59 4.55
N LEU A 179 4.85 -3.34 3.32
CA LEU A 179 4.76 -1.98 2.77
C LEU A 179 3.85 -1.07 3.61
N VAL A 180 2.71 -1.58 4.12
CA VAL A 180 1.84 -0.82 5.02
C VAL A 180 2.58 -0.47 6.31
N LEU A 181 3.29 -1.42 6.93
CA LEU A 181 4.08 -1.18 8.13
C LEU A 181 5.16 -0.11 7.91
N THR A 182 5.93 -0.21 6.81
CA THR A 182 6.92 0.81 6.43
C THR A 182 6.27 2.17 6.18
N SER A 183 5.08 2.20 5.58
CA SER A 183 4.37 3.46 5.30
C SER A 183 3.87 4.13 6.57
N ILE A 184 3.46 3.34 7.57
CA ILE A 184 3.06 3.83 8.90
C ILE A 184 4.28 4.43 9.58
N GLU A 185 5.40 3.72 9.59
CA GLU A 185 6.66 4.19 10.19
C GLU A 185 7.17 5.47 9.50
N CYS A 186 7.10 5.54 8.17
CA CYS A 186 7.40 6.78 7.42
C CYS A 186 6.52 7.96 7.84
N CYS A 187 5.24 7.73 8.13
CA CYS A 187 4.36 8.78 8.64
C CYS A 187 4.67 9.18 10.09
N ILE A 188 5.21 8.25 10.90
CA ILE A 188 5.68 8.53 12.26
C ILE A 188 6.99 9.34 12.22
N ASP A 189 7.89 9.04 11.27
CA ASP A 189 9.14 9.78 11.06
C ASP A 189 8.92 11.26 10.78
N GLU A 190 7.78 11.63 10.19
CA GLU A 190 7.38 13.04 10.02
C GLU A 190 7.31 13.81 11.35
N TRP A 191 7.14 13.11 12.47
CA TRP A 191 7.03 13.69 13.81
C TRP A 191 8.30 13.58 14.65
N ALA A 192 9.41 13.08 14.10
CA ALA A 192 10.66 12.86 14.82
C ALA A 192 11.23 14.14 15.50
N THR A 193 10.94 15.33 14.96
CA THR A 193 11.36 16.62 15.56
C THR A 193 10.35 17.19 16.55
N GLY A 194 9.19 16.54 16.69
CA GLY A 194 8.04 16.95 17.49
C GLY A 194 7.07 17.89 16.75
N THR A 195 7.42 18.33 15.56
CA THR A 195 6.56 19.06 14.63
C THR A 195 6.51 18.31 13.31
N ARG A 196 5.34 18.23 12.67
CA ARG A 196 5.21 17.47 11.42
C ARG A 196 6.05 18.09 10.30
N MET A 197 6.99 17.32 9.77
CA MET A 197 7.83 17.65 8.62
C MET A 197 7.64 16.59 7.53
N ASP A 198 7.57 17.02 6.26
CA ASP A 198 7.43 16.08 5.14
C ASP A 198 8.72 15.25 4.97
N VAL A 199 8.61 13.93 5.05
CA VAL A 199 9.72 12.98 4.84
C VAL A 199 9.50 12.19 3.55
N ALA A 200 10.39 12.23 2.57
CA ALA A 200 10.15 11.56 1.30
C ALA A 200 10.00 10.02 1.47
N PHE A 201 8.94 9.42 0.89
CA PHE A 201 8.75 7.96 0.96
C PHE A 201 9.37 7.28 -0.27
N THR A 202 10.71 7.29 -0.31
CA THR A 202 11.50 6.77 -1.43
C THR A 202 11.98 5.34 -1.19
N ILE A 203 12.31 4.63 -2.28
CA ILE A 203 12.93 3.30 -2.18
C ILE A 203 14.32 3.40 -1.52
N GLN A 204 15.07 4.45 -1.86
CA GLN A 204 16.43 4.65 -1.35
C GLN A 204 16.46 4.75 0.17
N GLU A 205 15.51 5.47 0.76
CA GLU A 205 15.47 5.71 2.21
C GLU A 205 14.79 4.56 2.97
N TYR A 206 13.74 3.96 2.41
CA TYR A 206 12.88 3.03 3.16
C TYR A 206 13.02 1.55 2.76
N ARG A 207 13.86 1.18 1.78
CA ARG A 207 14.04 -0.23 1.41
C ARG A 207 14.52 -1.09 2.58
N GLY A 208 15.53 -0.63 3.33
CA GLY A 208 16.06 -1.41 4.46
C GLY A 208 15.00 -1.66 5.54
N MET A 209 14.16 -0.66 5.83
CA MET A 209 13.05 -0.78 6.77
C MET A 209 11.94 -1.70 6.23
N PHE A 210 11.62 -1.63 4.94
CA PHE A 210 10.71 -2.56 4.29
C PHE A 210 11.20 -4.01 4.37
N GLU A 211 12.47 -4.26 4.10
CA GLU A 211 13.07 -5.59 4.20
C GLU A 211 13.07 -6.11 5.64
N SER A 212 13.37 -5.24 6.62
CA SER A 212 13.28 -5.56 8.04
C SER A 212 11.87 -5.98 8.45
N HIS A 213 10.84 -5.21 8.07
CA HIS A 213 9.43 -5.55 8.34
C HIS A 213 9.01 -6.84 7.65
N LEU A 214 9.42 -7.05 6.39
CA LEU A 214 9.12 -8.29 5.68
C LEU A 214 9.78 -9.50 6.32
N ASN A 215 11.03 -9.35 6.81
CA ASN A 215 11.71 -10.41 7.53
C ASN A 215 11.04 -10.70 8.89
N CYS A 216 10.65 -9.66 9.63
CA CYS A 216 9.87 -9.81 10.87
C CYS A 216 8.57 -10.60 10.65
N LEU A 217 7.83 -10.32 9.56
CA LEU A 217 6.64 -11.10 9.20
C LEU A 217 6.97 -12.58 8.95
N ARG A 218 8.07 -12.88 8.25
CA ARG A 218 8.51 -14.26 7.97
C ARG A 218 8.93 -15.00 9.24
N GLU A 219 9.69 -14.34 10.11
CA GLU A 219 10.10 -14.90 11.41
C GLU A 219 8.87 -15.15 12.30
N PHE A 220 7.92 -14.22 12.33
CA PHE A 220 6.66 -14.40 13.04
C PHE A 220 5.83 -15.55 12.49
N GLU A 221 5.76 -15.71 11.16
CA GLU A 221 5.10 -16.84 10.53
C GLU A 221 5.73 -18.17 10.94
N GLU A 222 7.06 -18.28 10.86
CA GLU A 222 7.75 -19.52 11.23
C GLU A 222 7.60 -19.83 12.73
N ALA A 223 7.74 -18.82 13.60
CA ALA A 223 7.57 -18.98 15.05
C ALA A 223 6.13 -19.37 15.45
N THR A 224 5.13 -18.99 14.65
CA THR A 224 3.70 -19.26 14.92
C THR A 224 3.09 -20.29 13.98
N LYS A 225 3.91 -20.99 13.20
CA LYS A 225 3.50 -21.89 12.12
C LYS A 225 2.51 -22.95 12.54
N GLN A 226 2.73 -23.58 13.70
CA GLN A 226 1.84 -24.60 14.27
C GLN A 226 0.42 -24.09 14.57
N TYR A 227 0.27 -22.78 14.76
CA TYR A 227 -1.00 -22.12 15.06
C TYR A 227 -1.57 -21.36 13.85
N GLY A 228 -0.80 -21.22 12.76
CA GLY A 228 -1.21 -20.50 11.56
C GLY A 228 -1.59 -19.04 11.80
N VAL A 229 -0.97 -18.37 12.79
CA VAL A 229 -1.44 -17.05 13.26
C VAL A 229 -1.37 -15.99 12.15
N LEU A 230 -0.22 -15.84 11.49
CA LEU A 230 -0.07 -14.84 10.43
C LEU A 230 -1.01 -15.12 9.25
N SER A 231 -1.09 -16.37 8.80
CA SER A 231 -2.03 -16.79 7.75
C SER A 231 -3.48 -16.46 8.13
N GLY A 232 -3.87 -16.70 9.38
CA GLY A 232 -5.18 -16.32 9.91
C GLY A 232 -5.42 -14.81 9.92
N ILE A 233 -4.39 -14.01 10.24
CA ILE A 233 -4.45 -12.54 10.18
C ILE A 233 -4.61 -12.07 8.72
N CYS A 234 -3.79 -12.55 7.79
CA CYS A 234 -3.83 -12.17 6.38
C CYS A 234 -5.15 -12.56 5.71
N ASN A 235 -5.71 -13.73 6.05
CA ASN A 235 -7.05 -14.13 5.60
C ASN A 235 -8.12 -13.17 6.14
N LYS A 236 -8.09 -12.85 7.44
CA LYS A 236 -9.05 -11.91 8.04
C LYS A 236 -8.97 -10.52 7.43
N ILE A 237 -7.75 -10.04 7.14
CA ILE A 237 -7.53 -8.74 6.49
C ILE A 237 -8.21 -8.71 5.11
N TYR A 238 -7.99 -9.76 4.31
CA TYR A 238 -8.58 -9.87 2.99
C TYR A 238 -10.11 -9.96 3.06
N GLU A 239 -10.67 -10.86 3.86
CA GLU A 239 -12.12 -11.07 3.95
C GLU A 239 -12.84 -9.82 4.49
N ALA A 240 -12.25 -9.12 5.48
CA ALA A 240 -12.79 -7.85 5.97
C ALA A 240 -12.78 -6.77 4.88
N GLY A 241 -11.71 -6.67 4.09
CA GLY A 241 -11.65 -5.76 2.95
C GLY A 241 -12.72 -6.08 1.90
N ARG A 242 -12.88 -7.36 1.53
CA ARG A 242 -13.91 -7.84 0.60
C ARG A 242 -15.31 -7.49 1.05
N PHE A 243 -15.59 -7.65 2.35
CA PHE A 243 -16.87 -7.27 2.93
C PHE A 243 -17.16 -5.77 2.76
N VAL A 244 -16.18 -4.90 3.06
CA VAL A 244 -16.33 -3.44 2.90
C VAL A 244 -16.61 -3.07 1.45
N ALA A 245 -15.85 -3.62 0.49
CA ALA A 245 -16.05 -3.32 -0.92
C ALA A 245 -17.45 -3.70 -1.43
N THR A 246 -18.02 -4.80 -0.90
CA THR A 246 -19.36 -5.29 -1.25
C THR A 246 -20.44 -4.41 -0.63
N PHE A 247 -20.29 -4.02 0.64
CA PHE A 247 -21.28 -3.22 1.36
C PHE A 247 -21.38 -1.78 0.84
N VAL A 248 -20.25 -1.15 0.50
CA VAL A 248 -20.23 0.19 -0.11
C VAL A 248 -20.98 0.19 -1.44
N HIS A 249 -20.84 -0.87 -2.24
CA HIS A 249 -21.54 -1.02 -3.51
C HIS A 249 -23.06 -1.18 -3.32
N LEU A 250 -23.51 -2.04 -2.40
CA LEU A 250 -24.94 -2.20 -2.05
C LEU A 250 -25.57 -0.89 -1.55
N SER A 251 -24.84 -0.14 -0.72
CA SER A 251 -25.33 1.13 -0.16
C SER A 251 -25.51 2.20 -1.25
N LEU A 252 -24.64 2.24 -2.25
CA LEU A 252 -24.74 3.17 -3.39
C LEU A 252 -25.88 2.80 -4.34
N GLU A 253 -26.18 1.51 -4.51
CA GLU A 253 -27.31 1.07 -5.34
C GLU A 253 -28.66 1.36 -4.67
N LEU A 254 -28.75 1.21 -3.35
CA LEU A 254 -29.96 1.54 -2.58
C LEU A 254 -30.24 3.06 -2.57
N THR A 255 -29.21 3.91 -2.54
CA THR A 255 -29.40 5.37 -2.61
C THR A 255 -29.68 5.86 -4.02
N ALA A 256 -29.19 5.17 -5.06
CA ALA A 256 -29.48 5.50 -6.46
C ALA A 256 -30.87 5.04 -6.93
N THR A 257 -31.54 4.18 -6.17
CA THR A 257 -32.88 3.65 -6.48
C THR A 257 -34.00 4.24 -5.62
N CYS A 258 -33.68 5.12 -4.67
CA CYS A 258 -34.66 5.96 -3.99
C CYS A 258 -34.90 7.24 -4.82
N PRO A 259 -36.15 7.51 -5.24
CA PRO A 259 -36.51 8.71 -6.01
C PRO A 259 -36.35 10.01 -5.21
#